data_AF-A0AAW0ME21-F1
#
_entry.id   AF-A0AAW0ME21-F1
#
_cell.length_a   1.000
_cell.length_b   1.000
_cell.length_c   1.000
_cell.angle_alpha   90.00
_cell.angle_beta   90.00
_cell.angle_gamma   90.00
#
_symmetry.space_group_name_H-M   'P 1'
#
loop_
_entity.id
_entity.type
_entity.pdbx_description
1 polymer ?
#
loop_
_entity_poly.entity_id
_entity_poly.type
_entity_poly.pdbx_seq_one_letter_code
_entity_poly.pdbx_strand_id
1 'polypeptide(L)'
;MAGTLEKYQRCRYATLEANQPAKDTQSSYQEYLKLKAKAEALQHTQRNLLGEELEHLSAKELDQLEHQLDQTLKQIRSTKTQFLLDQLSDLQKKLNDSIINAGRSSYNPSVTNQANPATSAENANGIIPGWML
;
A
#
# COMPACT_ATOMS: atom_id res chain seq x y z
N MET A 1 7.02 11.33 -59.59
CA MET A 1 5.90 11.66 -58.68
C MET A 1 6.34 12.33 -57.35
N ALA A 2 7.61 12.76 -57.20
CA ALA A 2 8.07 13.42 -55.97
C ALA A 2 7.57 14.87 -55.81
N GLY A 3 7.47 15.62 -56.91
CA GLY A 3 7.11 17.05 -56.87
C GLY A 3 5.67 17.35 -56.44
N THR A 4 4.75 16.40 -56.51
CA THR A 4 3.37 16.59 -56.04
C THR A 4 3.29 16.54 -54.51
N LEU A 5 4.09 15.67 -53.89
CA LEU A 5 4.18 15.56 -52.43
C LEU A 5 4.85 16.81 -51.83
N GLU A 6 5.94 17.28 -52.45
CA GLU A 6 6.62 18.53 -52.06
C GLU A 6 5.71 19.75 -52.19
N LYS A 7 4.93 19.87 -53.28
CA LYS A 7 3.95 20.96 -53.43
C LYS A 7 2.85 20.89 -52.39
N TYR A 8 2.33 19.69 -52.08
CA TYR A 8 1.31 19.51 -51.06
C TYR A 8 1.82 19.89 -49.67
N GLN A 9 3.03 19.45 -49.30
CA GLN A 9 3.68 19.85 -48.04
C GLN A 9 3.87 21.37 -47.97
N ARG A 10 4.39 21.99 -49.03
CA ARG A 10 4.63 23.44 -49.05
C ARG A 10 3.35 24.25 -48.86
N CYS A 11 2.26 23.87 -49.54
CA CYS A 11 0.97 24.54 -49.38
C CYS A 11 0.32 24.28 -48.02
N ARG A 12 0.52 23.10 -47.43
CA ARG A 12 -0.02 22.74 -46.10
C ARG A 12 0.67 23.44 -44.93
N TYR A 13 1.95 23.74 -45.05
CA TYR A 13 2.71 24.38 -43.97
C TYR A 13 2.84 25.90 -44.15
N ALA A 14 2.75 26.44 -45.38
CA ALA A 14 2.82 27.88 -45.64
C ALA A 14 1.72 28.69 -44.93
N THR A 15 0.54 28.12 -44.68
CA THR A 15 -0.57 28.77 -43.96
C THR A 15 -0.48 28.61 -42.44
N LEU A 16 0.24 27.59 -41.96
CA LEU A 16 0.47 27.34 -40.53
C LEU A 16 1.58 28.26 -39.97
N GLU A 17 2.59 28.60 -40.78
CA GLU A 17 3.66 29.54 -40.40
C GLU A 17 3.18 30.99 -40.24
N ALA A 18 2.06 31.37 -40.86
CA ALA A 18 1.58 32.76 -40.86
C ALA A 18 0.84 33.18 -39.57
N ASN A 19 0.40 32.24 -38.72
CA ASN A 19 -0.42 32.54 -37.54
C ASN A 19 0.08 31.91 -36.22
N GLN A 20 1.11 31.07 -36.25
CA GLN A 20 1.75 30.49 -35.06
C GLN A 20 3.27 30.57 -35.26
N PRO A 21 4.08 31.01 -34.27
CA PRO A 21 5.53 30.97 -34.42
C PRO A 21 5.94 29.53 -34.72
N ALA A 22 6.36 29.26 -35.95
CA ALA A 22 6.75 27.92 -36.42
C ALA A 22 7.76 27.23 -35.48
N LYS A 23 8.54 28.04 -34.77
CA LYS A 23 9.49 27.65 -33.74
C LYS A 23 8.84 26.96 -32.53
N ASP A 24 7.67 27.40 -32.09
CA ASP A 24 6.97 26.83 -30.91
C ASP A 24 6.32 25.49 -31.25
N THR A 25 5.73 25.36 -32.45
CA THR A 25 5.18 24.10 -32.95
C THR A 25 6.30 23.06 -33.16
N GLN A 26 7.44 23.47 -33.71
CA GLN A 26 8.60 22.59 -33.89
C GLN A 26 9.22 22.18 -32.55
N SER A 27 9.30 23.09 -31.59
CA SER A 27 9.75 22.80 -30.22
C SER A 27 8.82 21.80 -29.52
N SER A 28 7.51 22.04 -29.60
CA SER A 28 6.50 21.14 -29.03
C SER A 28 6.56 19.73 -29.63
N TYR A 29 6.74 19.63 -30.94
CA TYR A 29 6.92 18.34 -31.60
C TYR A 29 8.20 17.61 -31.15
N GLN A 30 9.30 18.34 -30.97
CA GLN A 30 10.55 17.76 -30.47
C GLN A 30 10.41 17.28 -29.01
N GLU A 31 9.70 18.02 -28.16
CA GLU A 31 9.38 17.60 -26.80
C GLU A 31 8.49 16.35 -26.78
N TYR A 32 7.49 16.30 -27.65
CA TYR A 32 6.66 15.12 -27.84
C TYR A 32 7.51 13.90 -28.21
N LEU A 33 8.44 14.02 -29.17
CA LEU A 33 9.32 12.91 -29.55
C LEU A 33 10.19 12.44 -28.39
N LYS A 34 10.72 13.37 -27.57
CA LYS A 34 11.47 13.00 -26.35
C LYS A 34 10.60 12.27 -25.35
N LEU A 35 9.36 12.71 -25.15
CA LEU A 35 8.41 12.06 -24.24
C LEU A 35 8.02 10.68 -24.74
N LYS A 36 7.73 10.54 -26.04
CA LYS A 36 7.42 9.27 -26.69
C LYS A 36 8.54 8.26 -26.52
N ALA A 37 9.80 8.66 -26.77
CA ALA A 37 10.96 7.79 -26.58
C ALA A 37 11.10 7.32 -25.11
N LYS A 38 10.83 8.20 -24.13
CA LYS A 38 10.81 7.81 -22.72
C LYS A 38 9.69 6.82 -22.39
N ALA A 39 8.50 7.02 -22.97
CA ALA A 39 7.37 6.12 -22.76
C ALA A 39 7.64 4.73 -23.35
N GLU A 40 8.22 4.67 -24.55
CA GLU A 40 8.62 3.41 -25.19
C GLU A 40 9.70 2.68 -24.39
N ALA A 41 10.72 3.38 -23.90
CA ALA A 41 11.76 2.80 -23.04
C ALA A 41 11.18 2.27 -21.71
N LEU A 42 10.24 3.01 -21.11
CA LEU A 42 9.56 2.58 -19.90
C LEU A 42 8.72 1.32 -20.15
N GLN A 43 7.96 1.29 -21.24
CA GLN A 43 7.16 0.13 -21.63
C GLN A 43 8.04 -1.09 -21.90
N HIS A 44 9.19 -0.90 -22.54
CA HIS A 44 10.16 -1.98 -22.75
C HIS A 44 10.70 -2.52 -21.41
N THR A 45 11.04 -1.63 -20.48
CA THR A 45 11.47 -2.03 -19.14
C THR A 45 10.38 -2.82 -18.42
N GLN A 46 9.11 -2.40 -18.53
CA GLN A 46 7.98 -3.11 -17.93
C GLN A 46 7.83 -4.52 -18.49
N ARG A 47 7.91 -4.69 -19.81
CA ARG A 47 7.87 -6.00 -20.47
C ARG A 47 8.99 -6.91 -19.96
N ASN A 48 10.22 -6.39 -19.84
CA ASN A 48 11.34 -7.15 -19.29
C ASN A 48 11.07 -7.59 -17.84
N LEU A 49 10.55 -6.70 -16.99
CA LEU A 49 10.17 -7.03 -15.61
C LEU A 49 9.07 -8.10 -15.52
N LEU A 50 8.24 -8.23 -16.55
CA LEU A 50 7.22 -9.28 -16.68
C LEU A 50 7.74 -10.57 -17.33
N GLY A 51 9.01 -10.61 -17.71
CA GLY A 51 9.65 -11.76 -18.36
C GLY A 51 9.43 -11.83 -19.88
N GLU A 52 9.05 -10.71 -20.51
CA GLU A 52 8.80 -10.61 -21.95
C GLU A 52 9.99 -9.95 -22.69
N GLU A 53 10.13 -10.23 -23.99
CA GLU A 53 11.14 -9.61 -24.88
C GLU A 53 12.60 -9.65 -24.39
N LEU A 54 12.96 -10.69 -23.63
CA LEU A 54 14.29 -10.85 -23.01
C LEU A 54 15.41 -11.21 -23.99
N GLU A 55 15.09 -11.54 -25.25
CA GLU A 55 16.05 -11.97 -26.28
C GLU A 55 17.19 -10.97 -26.51
N HIS A 56 16.91 -9.68 -26.33
CA HIS A 56 17.88 -8.60 -26.58
C HIS A 56 18.77 -8.29 -25.38
N LEU A 57 18.54 -8.93 -24.22
CA LEU A 57 19.32 -8.73 -23.01
C LEU A 57 20.55 -9.63 -23.01
N SER A 58 21.69 -9.06 -22.63
CA SER A 58 22.90 -9.83 -22.35
C SER A 58 22.75 -10.64 -21.05
N ALA A 59 23.58 -11.68 -20.89
CA ALA A 59 23.58 -12.49 -19.66
C ALA A 59 23.77 -11.65 -18.38
N LYS A 60 24.55 -10.56 -18.45
CA LYS A 60 24.76 -9.64 -17.33
C LYS A 60 23.51 -8.83 -17.01
N GLU A 61 22.80 -8.34 -18.02
CA GLU A 61 21.55 -7.59 -17.82
C GLU A 61 20.44 -8.50 -17.30
N LEU A 62 20.42 -9.76 -17.72
CA LEU A 62 19.48 -10.76 -17.24
C LEU A 62 19.71 -11.10 -15.75
N ASP A 63 20.97 -11.27 -15.34
CA ASP A 63 21.36 -11.46 -13.93
C ASP A 63 20.97 -10.26 -13.05
N GLN A 64 21.18 -9.04 -13.56
CA GLN A 64 20.75 -7.82 -12.87
C GLN A 64 19.23 -7.74 -12.72
N LEU A 65 18.49 -8.10 -13.77
CA LEU A 65 17.04 -8.13 -13.78
C LEU A 65 16.50 -9.15 -12.78
N GLU A 66 17.07 -10.36 -12.77
CA GLU A 66 16.74 -11.41 -11.80
C GLU A 66 16.99 -10.94 -10.36
N HIS A 67 18.16 -10.34 -10.11
CA HIS A 67 18.51 -9.83 -8.79
C HIS A 67 17.54 -8.74 -8.33
N GLN A 68 17.18 -7.80 -9.22
CA GLN A 68 16.21 -6.75 -8.92
C GLN A 68 14.83 -7.33 -8.58
N LEU A 69 14.37 -8.34 -9.33
CA LEU A 69 13.08 -9.00 -9.08
C LEU A 69 13.08 -9.76 -7.74
N ASP A 70 14.14 -10.51 -7.44
CA ASP A 70 14.26 -11.23 -6.17
C ASP A 70 14.28 -10.27 -4.96
N GLN A 71 15.08 -9.20 -5.03
CA GLN A 71 15.14 -8.18 -3.98
C GLN A 71 13.78 -7.50 -3.74
N THR A 72 13.13 -7.03 -4.81
CA THR A 72 11.84 -6.34 -4.70
C THR A 72 10.73 -7.28 -4.23
N LEU A 73 10.72 -8.53 -4.66
CA LEU A 73 9.77 -9.53 -4.18
C LEU A 73 9.95 -9.84 -2.69
N LYS A 74 11.20 -9.96 -2.22
CA LYS A 74 11.51 -10.11 -0.79
C LYS A 74 10.99 -8.92 0.02
N GLN A 75 11.21 -7.70 -0.46
CA GLN A 75 10.70 -6.48 0.18
C GLN A 75 9.17 -6.47 0.25
N ILE A 76 8.47 -6.74 -0.88
CA ILE A 76 7.01 -6.80 -0.91
C ILE A 76 6.46 -7.81 0.09
N ARG A 77 7.06 -9.01 0.13
CA ARG A 77 6.66 -10.07 1.06
C ARG A 77 6.88 -9.65 2.51
N SER A 78 8.02 -9.03 2.80
CA SER A 78 8.35 -8.51 4.13
C SER A 78 7.33 -7.45 4.58
N THR A 79 7.08 -6.44 3.74
CA THR A 79 6.11 -5.37 4.03
C THR A 79 4.71 -5.91 4.25
N LYS A 80 4.25 -6.85 3.41
CA LYS A 80 2.94 -7.48 3.57
C LYS A 80 2.85 -8.28 4.86
N THR A 81 3.91 -9.00 5.22
CA THR A 81 3.96 -9.79 6.44
C THR A 81 3.93 -8.88 7.67
N GLN A 82 4.73 -7.82 7.69
CA GLN A 82 4.75 -6.84 8.78
C GLN A 82 3.37 -6.20 8.96
N PHE A 83 2.74 -5.76 7.87
CA PHE A 83 1.40 -5.18 7.92
C PHE A 83 0.34 -6.12 8.51
N LEU A 84 0.42 -7.43 8.21
CA LEU A 84 -0.50 -8.42 8.77
C LEU A 84 -0.21 -8.70 10.25
N LEU A 85 1.06 -8.71 10.66
CA LEU A 85 1.46 -8.85 12.06
C LEU A 85 1.00 -7.66 12.89
N ASP A 86 1.13 -6.44 12.36
CA ASP A 86 0.68 -5.22 13.01
C ASP A 86 -0.84 -5.27 13.26
N GLN A 87 -1.63 -5.63 12.23
CA GLN A 87 -3.07 -5.81 12.37
C GLN A 87 -3.45 -6.89 13.40
N LEU A 88 -2.73 -8.02 13.42
CA LEU A 88 -2.95 -9.07 14.40
C LEU A 88 -2.72 -8.54 15.82
N SER A 89 -1.61 -7.82 16.03
CA SER A 89 -1.24 -7.26 17.33
C SER A 89 -2.27 -6.23 17.82
N ASP A 90 -2.78 -5.38 16.92
CA ASP A 90 -3.83 -4.40 17.22
C ASP A 90 -5.13 -5.07 17.66
N LEU A 91 -5.53 -6.14 16.97
CA LEU A 91 -6.73 -6.91 17.33
C LEU A 91 -6.56 -7.63 18.66
N GLN A 92 -5.41 -8.25 18.90
CA GLN A 92 -5.09 -8.90 20.18
C GLN A 92 -5.09 -7.89 21.34
N LYS A 93 -4.55 -6.69 21.12
CA LYS A 93 -4.57 -5.61 22.11
C LYS A 93 -5.99 -5.17 22.43
N LYS A 94 -6.82 -4.93 21.42
CA LYS A 94 -8.24 -4.57 21.62
C LYS A 94 -9.02 -5.63 22.39
N LEU A 95 -8.77 -6.91 22.11
CA LEU A 95 -9.38 -8.02 22.85
C LEU A 95 -8.95 -8.02 24.31
N ASN A 96 -7.64 -7.89 24.58
CA ASN A 96 -7.12 -7.84 25.94
C ASN A 96 -7.67 -6.64 26.71
N ASP A 97 -7.70 -5.46 26.10
CA ASP A 97 -8.27 -4.24 26.70
C ASP A 97 -9.75 -4.43 27.02
N SER A 98 -10.52 -5.07 26.12
CA SER A 98 -11.93 -5.39 26.35
C SER A 98 -12.14 -6.36 27.53
N ILE A 99 -11.34 -7.43 27.62
CA ILE A 99 -11.39 -8.38 28.75
C ILE A 99 -11.05 -7.69 30.06
N ILE A 100 -9.99 -6.88 30.10
CA ILE A 100 -9.59 -6.12 31.29
C ILE A 100 -10.71 -5.18 31.73
N ASN A 101 -11.33 -4.47 30.79
CA ASN A 101 -12.42 -3.55 31.08
C ASN A 101 -13.69 -4.27 31.58
N ALA A 102 -14.02 -5.44 31.00
CA ALA A 102 -15.12 -6.28 31.48
C ALA A 102 -14.87 -6.79 32.90
N GLY A 103 -13.64 -7.22 33.21
CA GLY A 103 -13.24 -7.64 34.55
C GLY A 103 -13.34 -6.52 35.59
N ARG A 104 -12.98 -5.28 35.22
CA ARG A 104 -13.15 -4.10 36.08
C ARG A 104 -14.61 -3.75 36.35
N SER A 105 -15.49 -3.89 35.35
CA SER A 105 -16.93 -3.65 35.53
C SER A 105 -17.61 -4.66 36.45
N SER A 106 -17.07 -5.88 36.58
CA SER A 106 -17.58 -6.91 37.48
C SER A 106 -17.15 -6.69 38.94
N TYR A 107 -16.17 -5.83 39.20
CA TYR A 107 -15.63 -5.59 40.54
C TYR A 107 -16.23 -4.30 41.14
N ASN A 108 -17.31 -4.44 41.92
CA ASN A 108 -17.91 -3.34 42.70
C ASN A 108 -17.38 -3.39 44.15
N PRO A 109 -16.56 -2.43 44.62
CA PRO A 109 -16.04 -2.43 45.99
C PRO A 109 -17.05 -1.97 47.06
N SER A 110 -18.33 -1.77 46.72
CA SER A 110 -19.34 -1.27 47.65
C SER A 110 -20.14 -2.39 48.32
N VAL A 111 -19.51 -3.13 49.23
CA VAL A 111 -20.21 -3.73 50.39
C VAL A 111 -19.34 -3.59 51.62
N THR A 112 -19.27 -2.37 52.17
CA THR A 112 -18.78 -2.15 53.53
C THR A 112 -19.78 -1.30 54.31
N ASN A 113 -20.56 -2.01 55.13
CA ASN A 113 -21.00 -1.66 56.47
C ASN A 113 -21.89 -0.40 56.64
N GLN A 114 -23.21 -0.60 56.56
CA GLN A 114 -24.11 0.08 57.48
C GLN A 114 -24.16 -0.75 58.77
N ALA A 115 -23.56 -0.22 59.84
CA ALA A 115 -23.69 -0.78 61.18
C ALA A 115 -25.12 -0.53 61.69
N ASN A 116 -25.92 -1.59 61.79
CA ASN A 116 -27.12 -1.63 62.62
C ASN A 116 -26.81 -2.46 63.87
N PRO A 117 -26.93 -1.92 65.10
CA PRO A 117 -26.80 -2.70 66.32
C PRO A 117 -28.18 -3.13 66.82
N ALA A 118 -28.56 -4.37 66.55
CA ALA A 118 -29.57 -5.17 67.25
C ALA A 118 -29.73 -6.48 66.47
N THR A 119 -29.68 -7.69 66.99
CA THR A 119 -29.79 -8.24 68.34
C THR A 119 -29.43 -9.73 68.24
N SER A 120 -28.64 -10.22 69.20
CA SER A 120 -28.67 -11.56 69.81
C SER A 120 -28.67 -12.85 68.96
N ALA A 121 -27.67 -13.67 69.29
CA ALA A 121 -27.70 -15.13 69.47
C ALA A 121 -27.57 -16.09 68.26
N GLU A 122 -26.51 -16.91 68.35
CA GLU A 122 -26.41 -18.34 68.01
C GLU A 122 -26.77 -18.82 66.58
N ASN A 123 -25.75 -19.23 65.80
CA ASN A 123 -25.59 -20.64 65.43
C ASN A 123 -24.22 -20.92 64.81
N ALA A 124 -23.71 -22.13 65.08
CA ALA A 124 -22.58 -22.75 64.42
C ALA A 124 -23.09 -23.50 63.18
N ASN A 125 -22.43 -23.36 62.02
CA ASN A 125 -22.10 -24.42 61.05
C ASN A 125 -21.57 -23.80 59.73
N GLY A 126 -20.54 -24.44 59.17
CA GLY A 126 -19.68 -23.91 58.11
C GLY A 126 -20.39 -23.50 56.82
N ILE A 127 -20.10 -22.27 56.37
CA ILE A 127 -20.47 -21.76 55.05
C ILE A 127 -19.29 -22.00 54.12
N ILE A 128 -19.47 -22.84 53.09
CA ILE A 128 -18.53 -22.93 51.97
C ILE A 128 -18.78 -21.71 51.08
N PRO A 129 -17.81 -20.79 50.90
CA PRO A 129 -18.01 -19.60 50.11
C PRO A 129 -18.22 -19.94 48.62
N GLY A 130 -19.13 -19.22 47.97
CA GLY A 130 -19.63 -19.49 46.61
C GLY A 130 -18.66 -19.35 45.44
N TRP A 131 -17.35 -19.20 45.69
CA TRP A 131 -16.31 -19.38 44.66
C TRP A 131 -15.87 -20.85 44.53
N MET A 132 -16.32 -21.72 45.44
CA MET A 132 -15.95 -23.14 45.49
C MET A 132 -16.92 -24.07 44.72
N LEU A 133 -17.87 -23.51 43.95
CA LEU A 133 -18.74 -24.18 42.99
C LEU A 133 -18.39 -23.69 41.58
#